data_AF-A0A9X1M3X5-F1
#
_entry.id   AF-A0A9X1M3X5-F1
#
_cell.length_a   1.000
_cell.length_b   1.000
_cell.length_c   1.000
_cell.angle_alpha   90.00
_cell.angle_beta   90.00
_cell.angle_gamma   90.00
#
_symmetry.space_group_name_H-M   'P 1'
#
loop_
_entity.id
_entity.type
_entity.pdbx_description
1 polymer ?
#
loop_
_entity_poly.entity_id
_entity_poly.type
_entity_poly.pdbx_seq_one_letter_code
_entity_poly.pdbx_strand_id
1 'polypeptide(L)'
;MTASAPATRPYTLSGSPAPEELLQAFDAYETALMANDLEVLDELFAPDNLLGPGVPTIRGDAGGLLLGHDAIRDFRLYRGGAPARTLVDVTVQMADPRTALIVAVTEACGGGRGQQTQLWHRRDAGWMIVAAHVSSPALPIDSTIWRTVGTPLVRPTGRGQLEGMTVAAKDLFAVAGHPIGAGSEAWVRDAAPEPCSAAAVTVLTDAGASIRGIARTDEFAYSLAGMNTHYGTPPNPKAPGRISGGSSSGSASAVSTGQAHLGLGSDTGGSIRVPASYQGLFGIRTTHGAVSLDGVMPLAPSFDTVGWMTRDAESMEKAGKVLLPPVPADAGTALTGALSMPSLTAVADRPTQEALAAMLSDWTHLEDRGVPVLEESAFDAQVLPRWLSIFQTVQGFEAWQAHGSWVSRNMVSLGADVAGRFRTASTISREQYQLARAEAAAAKQQIRELVGTRVLILPSASSAAPKLNTGSKLKAEAGAPCPLENQIQQARTATMQLTCLAGLAGLPAVSMPLRTVDGLPRGACLVGPAGSDLALLRLAVLLSELGLLAR
;
A
#
# COMPACT_ATOMS: atom_id res chain seq x y z
N MET A 1 -31.85 29.61 45.36
CA MET A 1 -31.58 29.14 43.99
C MET A 1 -30.77 30.21 43.27
N THR A 2 -29.45 30.11 43.31
CA THR A 2 -28.54 30.99 42.57
C THR A 2 -28.13 30.24 41.31
N ALA A 3 -28.67 30.64 40.16
CA ALA A 3 -28.19 30.16 38.87
C ALA A 3 -26.74 30.62 38.71
N SER A 4 -25.79 29.68 38.60
CA SER A 4 -24.41 30.03 38.24
C SER A 4 -24.41 30.60 36.82
N ALA A 5 -23.68 31.69 36.61
CA ALA A 5 -23.46 32.23 35.28
C ALA A 5 -22.90 31.13 34.35
N PRO A 6 -23.32 31.06 33.08
CA PRO A 6 -22.78 30.08 32.15
C PRO A 6 -21.27 30.30 32.01
N ALA A 7 -20.48 29.24 32.17
CA ALA A 7 -19.04 29.30 31.95
C ALA A 7 -18.77 29.86 30.54
N THR A 8 -17.89 30.85 30.43
CA THR A 8 -17.46 31.38 29.14
C THR A 8 -16.67 30.28 28.41
N ARG A 9 -17.31 29.65 27.42
CA ARG A 9 -16.68 28.60 26.61
C ARG A 9 -15.84 29.23 25.50
N PRO A 10 -14.72 28.62 25.11
CA PRO A 10 -13.81 29.16 24.09
C PRO A 10 -14.32 28.99 22.65
N TYR A 11 -15.57 28.57 22.46
CA TYR A 11 -16.20 28.30 21.17
C TYR A 11 -17.61 28.88 21.11
N THR A 12 -18.10 29.09 19.88
CA THR A 12 -19.50 29.45 19.65
C THR A 12 -20.38 28.21 19.86
N LEU A 13 -21.48 28.35 20.61
CA LEU A 13 -22.45 27.28 20.84
C LEU A 13 -23.77 27.63 20.15
N SER A 14 -24.30 26.72 19.33
CA SER A 14 -25.56 26.89 18.59
C SER A 14 -26.41 25.61 18.57
N GLY A 15 -27.66 25.72 18.11
CA GLY A 15 -28.60 24.60 18.01
C GLY A 15 -29.62 24.50 19.16
N SER A 16 -30.05 23.28 19.48
CA SER A 16 -30.99 22.99 20.57
C SER A 16 -30.41 23.39 21.94
N PRO A 17 -31.24 23.85 22.90
CA PRO A 17 -30.81 23.99 24.29
C PRO A 17 -30.30 22.65 24.84
N ALA A 18 -29.01 22.62 25.18
CA ALA A 18 -28.33 21.41 25.66
C ALA A 18 -28.25 21.41 27.20
N PRO A 19 -28.44 20.25 27.87
CA PRO A 19 -28.16 20.11 29.29
C PRO A 19 -26.70 20.42 29.60
N GLU A 20 -26.43 21.10 30.71
CA GLU A 20 -25.06 21.48 31.10
C GLU A 20 -24.18 20.24 31.31
N GLU A 21 -24.73 19.12 31.79
CA GLU A 21 -23.96 17.88 31.97
C GLU A 21 -23.49 17.28 30.64
N LEU A 22 -24.24 17.48 29.54
CA LEU A 22 -23.82 17.05 28.20
C LEU A 22 -22.63 17.89 27.71
N LEU A 23 -22.70 19.20 27.89
CA LEU A 23 -21.63 20.10 27.48
C LEU A 23 -20.36 19.87 28.31
N GLN A 24 -20.49 19.61 29.61
CA GLN A 24 -19.36 19.23 30.46
C GLN A 24 -18.71 17.90 30.02
N ALA A 25 -19.51 16.90 29.66
CA ALA A 25 -18.99 15.64 29.13
C ALA A 25 -18.26 15.84 27.78
N PHE A 26 -18.78 16.72 26.91
CA PHE A 26 -18.13 17.09 25.67
C PHE A 26 -16.81 17.87 25.89
N ASP A 27 -16.80 18.83 26.81
CA ASP A 27 -15.60 19.61 27.15
C ASP A 27 -14.53 18.70 27.80
N ALA A 28 -14.95 17.72 28.61
CA ALA A 28 -14.06 16.68 29.17
C ALA A 28 -13.48 15.79 28.07
N TYR A 29 -14.30 15.39 27.08
CA TYR A 29 -13.82 14.65 25.90
C TYR A 29 -12.71 15.41 25.17
N GLU A 30 -12.91 16.70 24.88
CA GLU A 30 -11.91 17.49 24.15
C GLU A 30 -10.64 17.71 24.97
N THR A 31 -10.77 17.92 26.28
CA THR A 31 -9.63 18.05 27.19
C THR A 31 -8.81 16.76 27.23
N ALA A 32 -9.48 15.62 27.43
CA ALA A 32 -8.85 14.30 27.44
C ALA A 32 -8.18 13.98 26.09
N LEU A 33 -8.83 14.36 24.97
CA LEU A 33 -8.28 14.17 23.65
C LEU A 33 -6.99 14.98 23.42
N MET A 34 -6.94 16.23 23.89
CA MET A 34 -5.75 17.08 23.79
C MET A 34 -4.63 16.65 24.74
N ALA A 35 -4.96 16.11 25.91
CA ALA A 35 -4.00 15.56 26.86
C ALA A 35 -3.54 14.12 26.53
N ASN A 36 -4.19 13.49 25.54
CA ASN A 36 -4.05 12.06 25.25
C ASN A 36 -4.33 11.17 26.49
N ASP A 37 -5.35 11.55 27.27
CA ASP A 37 -5.82 10.82 28.44
C ASP A 37 -6.72 9.66 28.00
N LEU A 38 -6.14 8.47 27.91
CA LEU A 38 -6.83 7.29 27.37
C LEU A 38 -7.90 6.75 28.32
N GLU A 39 -7.77 6.96 29.63
CA GLU A 39 -8.72 6.45 30.62
C GLU A 39 -10.05 7.21 30.51
N VAL A 40 -9.98 8.55 30.53
CA VAL A 40 -11.17 9.40 30.36
C VAL A 40 -11.81 9.20 28.97
N LEU A 41 -11.00 9.01 27.92
CA LEU A 41 -11.52 8.75 26.58
C LEU A 41 -12.22 7.39 26.48
N ASP A 42 -11.77 6.37 27.21
CA ASP A 42 -12.41 5.06 27.26
C ASP A 42 -13.76 5.16 27.98
N GLU A 43 -13.79 5.79 29.15
CA GLU A 43 -15.00 5.98 29.96
C GLU A 43 -16.12 6.74 29.22
N LEU A 44 -15.75 7.72 28.38
CA LEU A 44 -16.70 8.53 27.63
C LEU A 44 -17.31 7.77 26.43
N PHE A 45 -16.71 6.68 25.96
CA PHE A 45 -17.31 5.86 24.90
C PHE A 45 -18.25 4.81 25.50
N ALA A 46 -19.43 4.67 24.93
CA ALA A 46 -20.43 3.73 25.42
C ALA A 46 -19.92 2.28 25.28
N PRO A 47 -20.30 1.38 26.19
CA PRO A 47 -20.15 -0.06 25.98
C PRO A 47 -21.07 -0.51 24.84
N ASP A 48 -20.72 -1.62 24.22
CA ASP A 48 -21.57 -2.23 23.20
C ASP A 48 -22.93 -2.61 23.78
N ASN A 49 -23.95 -2.58 22.91
CA ASN A 49 -25.35 -2.84 23.21
C ASN A 49 -26.07 -1.76 24.02
N LEU A 50 -25.46 -0.58 24.22
CA LEU A 50 -26.13 0.52 24.93
C LEU A 50 -27.45 0.93 24.26
N LEU A 51 -27.46 1.02 22.93
CA LEU A 51 -28.65 1.38 22.15
C LEU A 51 -29.58 0.18 21.88
N GLY A 52 -29.20 -1.02 22.32
CA GLY A 52 -29.96 -2.25 22.13
C GLY A 52 -29.07 -3.46 21.84
N PRO A 53 -29.57 -4.69 22.03
CA PRO A 53 -28.80 -5.91 21.76
C PRO A 53 -28.26 -5.96 20.32
N GLY A 54 -26.98 -6.25 20.17
CA GLY A 54 -26.27 -6.35 18.89
C GLY A 54 -25.82 -5.01 18.29
N VAL A 55 -26.02 -3.88 18.98
CA VAL A 55 -25.65 -2.55 18.46
C VAL A 55 -24.28 -2.13 19.02
N PRO A 56 -23.20 -2.10 18.23
CA PRO A 56 -21.89 -1.70 18.70
C PRO A 56 -21.78 -0.18 18.80
N THR A 57 -20.90 0.30 19.68
CA THR A 57 -20.42 1.69 19.61
C THR A 57 -19.52 1.84 18.39
N ILE A 58 -19.65 2.96 17.66
CA ILE A 58 -18.93 3.14 16.39
C ILE A 58 -18.03 4.38 16.39
N ARG A 59 -16.89 4.28 15.70
CA ARG A 59 -16.00 5.42 15.47
C ARG A 59 -15.43 5.39 14.06
N GLY A 60 -15.64 6.45 13.30
CA GLY A 60 -15.12 6.60 11.93
C GLY A 60 -14.20 7.80 11.74
N ASP A 61 -13.27 7.70 10.80
CA ASP A 61 -12.57 8.83 10.18
C ASP A 61 -12.14 8.48 8.74
N ALA A 62 -11.27 9.30 8.14
CA ALA A 62 -10.74 9.06 6.80
C ALA A 62 -9.99 7.70 6.65
N GLY A 63 -9.57 7.10 7.76
CA GLY A 63 -8.93 5.79 7.79
C GLY A 63 -9.91 4.61 7.89
N GLY A 64 -11.22 4.84 7.99
CA GLY A 64 -12.23 3.78 8.03
C GLY A 64 -13.07 3.77 9.31
N LEU A 65 -13.83 2.68 9.50
CA LEU A 65 -14.80 2.52 10.58
C LEU A 65 -14.34 1.46 11.59
N LEU A 66 -14.37 1.81 12.87
CA LEU A 66 -14.18 0.92 14.00
C LEU A 66 -15.55 0.59 14.60
N LEU A 67 -15.77 -0.70 14.85
CA LEU A 67 -16.99 -1.24 15.45
C LEU A 67 -16.62 -1.88 16.80
N GLY A 68 -17.29 -1.46 17.85
CA GLY A 68 -17.12 -1.99 19.19
C GLY A 68 -16.24 -1.11 20.08
N HIS A 69 -16.60 -1.03 21.36
CA HIS A 69 -15.87 -0.26 22.37
C HIS A 69 -14.38 -0.65 22.44
N ASP A 70 -14.08 -1.96 22.50
CA ASP A 70 -12.70 -2.46 22.59
C ASP A 70 -11.86 -2.09 21.35
N ALA A 71 -12.43 -2.14 20.15
CA ALA A 71 -11.73 -1.76 18.92
C ALA A 71 -11.35 -0.27 18.91
N ILE A 72 -12.20 0.58 19.51
CA ILE A 72 -11.97 2.01 19.66
C ILE A 72 -10.87 2.27 20.69
N ARG A 73 -10.91 1.59 21.83
CA ARG A 73 -9.87 1.66 22.87
C ARG A 73 -8.50 1.26 22.31
N ASP A 74 -8.45 0.10 21.67
CA ASP A 74 -7.23 -0.46 21.10
C ASP A 74 -6.65 0.50 20.06
N PHE A 75 -7.47 1.03 19.17
CA PHE A 75 -7.04 2.03 18.19
C PHE A 75 -6.37 3.26 18.83
N ARG A 76 -6.88 3.75 19.97
CA ARG A 76 -6.31 4.91 20.67
C ARG A 76 -4.98 4.60 21.34
N LEU A 77 -4.78 3.37 21.82
CA LEU A 77 -3.47 2.90 22.30
C LEU A 77 -2.39 2.98 21.20
N TYR A 78 -2.77 2.78 19.93
CA TYR A 78 -1.82 2.75 18.81
C TYR A 78 -1.63 4.10 18.10
N ARG A 79 -2.61 5.01 18.07
CA ARG A 79 -2.55 6.21 17.22
C ARG A 79 -1.69 7.36 17.77
N GLY A 80 -1.37 7.36 19.07
CA GLY A 80 -0.80 8.53 19.74
C GLY A 80 -1.83 9.66 19.91
N GLY A 81 -1.40 10.81 20.44
CA GLY A 81 -2.27 11.95 20.71
C GLY A 81 -2.89 12.58 19.46
N ALA A 82 -4.06 13.20 19.62
CA ALA A 82 -4.68 13.97 18.53
C ALA A 82 -3.85 15.22 18.18
N PRO A 83 -3.83 15.67 16.92
CA PRO A 83 -3.20 16.93 16.56
C PRO A 83 -3.80 18.08 17.36
N ALA A 84 -2.93 18.99 17.85
CA ALA A 84 -3.35 20.17 18.58
C ALA A 84 -4.32 21.02 17.74
N ARG A 85 -5.45 21.37 18.35
CA ARG A 85 -6.55 22.08 17.69
C ARG A 85 -7.34 22.92 18.69
N THR A 86 -8.15 23.83 18.17
CA THR A 86 -9.12 24.61 18.93
C THR A 86 -10.53 24.36 18.41
N LEU A 87 -11.52 24.38 19.29
CA LEU A 87 -12.94 24.36 18.91
C LEU A 87 -13.34 25.77 18.47
N VAL A 88 -14.05 25.88 17.34
CA VAL A 88 -14.49 27.16 16.79
C VAL A 88 -16.00 27.31 16.93
N ASP A 89 -16.73 26.27 16.51
CA ASP A 89 -18.19 26.24 16.54
C ASP A 89 -18.66 24.86 16.97
N VAL A 90 -19.64 24.81 17.87
CA VAL A 90 -20.24 23.60 18.40
C VAL A 90 -21.75 23.73 18.22
N THR A 91 -22.33 22.89 17.38
CA THR A 91 -23.77 22.80 17.18
C THR A 91 -24.30 21.57 17.90
N VAL A 92 -25.28 21.74 18.79
CA VAL A 92 -25.97 20.63 19.47
C VAL A 92 -27.38 20.48 18.90
N GLN A 93 -27.79 19.25 18.59
CA GLN A 93 -29.17 18.91 18.24
C GLN A 93 -29.67 17.83 19.18
N MET A 94 -30.63 18.17 20.04
CA MET A 94 -31.30 17.18 20.89
C MET A 94 -32.29 16.39 20.03
N ALA A 95 -32.04 15.10 19.84
CA ALA A 95 -32.98 14.21 19.15
C ALA A 95 -34.14 13.83 20.08
N ASP A 96 -33.82 13.60 21.36
CA ASP A 96 -34.77 13.34 22.44
C ASP A 96 -34.10 13.71 23.80
N PRO A 97 -34.79 13.64 24.96
CA PRO A 97 -34.22 14.01 26.25
C PRO A 97 -32.97 13.23 26.69
N ARG A 98 -32.69 12.09 26.06
CA ARG A 98 -31.57 11.20 26.32
C ARG A 98 -30.59 11.09 25.16
N THR A 99 -30.87 11.66 23.98
CA THR A 99 -30.01 11.51 22.80
C THR A 99 -29.71 12.87 22.19
N ALA A 100 -28.44 13.14 21.94
CA ALA A 100 -27.97 14.40 21.37
C ALA A 100 -26.92 14.18 20.29
N LEU A 101 -27.03 14.90 19.19
CA LEU A 101 -25.99 15.02 18.17
C LEU A 101 -25.18 16.29 18.45
N ILE A 102 -23.86 16.15 18.57
CA ILE A 102 -22.94 17.29 18.64
C ILE A 102 -22.08 17.30 17.38
N VAL A 103 -22.12 18.40 16.64
CA VAL A 103 -21.21 18.67 15.53
C VAL A 103 -20.29 19.82 15.92
N ALA A 104 -19.00 19.56 16.03
CA ALA A 104 -18.01 20.59 16.34
C ALA A 104 -17.06 20.82 15.17
N VAL A 105 -16.82 22.09 14.85
CA VAL A 105 -15.80 22.55 13.91
C VAL A 105 -14.54 22.87 14.70
N THR A 106 -13.41 22.36 14.22
CA THR A 106 -12.10 22.57 14.84
C THR A 106 -11.15 23.25 13.86
N GLU A 107 -10.25 24.09 14.38
CA GLU A 107 -9.12 24.62 13.63
C GLU A 107 -7.82 24.04 14.19
N ALA A 108 -7.06 23.38 13.33
CA ALA A 108 -5.76 22.82 13.71
C ALA A 108 -4.73 23.95 13.86
N CYS A 109 -3.75 23.78 14.76
CA CYS A 109 -2.67 24.76 14.93
C CYS A 109 -1.86 24.99 13.64
N GLY A 110 -1.79 23.98 12.75
CA GLY A 110 -1.16 24.07 11.42
C GLY A 110 -2.05 24.66 10.32
N GLY A 111 -3.26 25.12 10.65
CA GLY A 111 -4.25 25.63 9.71
C GLY A 111 -5.21 24.57 9.16
N GLY A 112 -6.33 25.04 8.60
CA GLY A 112 -7.40 24.20 8.07
C GLY A 112 -8.48 23.85 9.09
N ARG A 113 -9.66 23.49 8.59
CA ARG A 113 -10.84 23.16 9.41
C ARG A 113 -11.14 21.67 9.38
N GLY A 114 -11.24 21.08 10.56
CA GLY A 114 -11.79 19.74 10.76
C GLY A 114 -13.21 19.81 11.30
N GLN A 115 -13.91 18.69 11.23
CA GLN A 115 -15.22 18.51 11.85
C GLN A 115 -15.21 17.23 12.67
N GLN A 116 -15.90 17.24 13.80
CA GLN A 116 -16.27 16.03 14.51
C GLN A 116 -17.76 16.00 14.72
N THR A 117 -18.36 14.84 14.52
CA THR A 117 -19.78 14.58 14.74
C THR A 117 -19.88 13.46 15.74
N GLN A 118 -20.56 13.68 16.85
CA GLN A 118 -20.74 12.71 17.91
C GLN A 118 -22.21 12.55 18.23
N LEU A 119 -22.68 11.31 18.30
CA LEU A 119 -23.96 10.97 18.89
C LEU A 119 -23.72 10.58 20.34
N TRP A 120 -24.39 11.28 21.23
CA TRP A 120 -24.33 11.12 22.68
C TRP A 120 -25.64 10.52 23.18
N HIS A 121 -25.55 9.60 24.12
CA HIS A 121 -26.70 9.00 24.80
C HIS A 121 -26.54 9.08 26.32
N ARG A 122 -27.62 9.43 27.02
CA ARG A 122 -27.64 9.62 28.47
C ARG A 122 -27.97 8.33 29.20
N ARG A 123 -27.16 7.99 30.21
CA ARG A 123 -27.45 6.98 31.25
C ARG A 123 -27.59 7.66 32.61
N ASP A 124 -27.91 6.86 33.62
CA ASP A 124 -27.99 7.33 35.02
C ASP A 124 -26.65 7.90 35.52
N ALA A 125 -25.52 7.41 35.00
CA ALA A 125 -24.17 7.82 35.37
C ALA A 125 -23.62 9.02 34.56
N GLY A 126 -24.27 9.45 33.48
CA GLY A 126 -23.78 10.54 32.62
C GLY A 126 -24.07 10.37 31.13
N TRP A 127 -23.46 11.22 30.32
CA TRP A 127 -23.55 11.19 28.85
C TRP A 127 -22.39 10.39 28.27
N MET A 128 -22.69 9.49 27.33
CA MET A 128 -21.70 8.64 26.67
C MET A 128 -21.80 8.76 25.14
N ILE A 129 -20.65 8.67 24.46
CA ILE A 129 -20.54 8.67 23.00
C ILE A 129 -20.91 7.28 22.48
N VAL A 130 -21.99 7.19 21.70
CA VAL A 130 -22.43 5.95 21.03
C VAL A 130 -21.99 5.88 19.57
N ALA A 131 -21.72 7.04 18.96
CA ALA A 131 -21.11 7.13 17.64
C ALA A 131 -20.21 8.37 17.55
N ALA A 132 -19.04 8.25 16.94
CA ALA A 132 -18.17 9.38 16.63
C ALA A 132 -17.66 9.32 15.19
N HIS A 133 -17.75 10.42 14.45
CA HIS A 133 -17.11 10.60 13.16
C HIS A 133 -16.17 11.80 13.24
N VAL A 134 -14.91 11.63 12.84
CA VAL A 134 -13.92 12.70 12.85
C VAL A 134 -13.39 12.90 11.43
N SER A 135 -13.57 14.09 10.91
CA SER A 135 -12.95 14.59 9.69
C SER A 135 -11.84 15.57 10.08
N SER A 136 -10.59 15.14 9.97
CA SER A 136 -9.46 16.06 10.09
C SER A 136 -9.51 17.12 8.98
N PRO A 137 -8.84 18.27 9.14
CA PRO A 137 -8.60 19.16 8.01
C PRO A 137 -8.05 18.36 6.83
N ALA A 138 -8.58 18.61 5.63
CA ALA A 138 -8.00 18.04 4.42
C ALA A 138 -6.53 18.49 4.37
N LEU A 139 -5.60 17.54 4.51
CA LEU A 139 -4.20 17.82 4.27
C LEU A 139 -4.10 18.31 2.82
N PRO A 140 -3.51 19.49 2.54
CA PRO A 140 -3.38 19.96 1.17
C PRO A 140 -2.69 18.92 0.29
N ILE A 141 -1.74 18.19 0.89
CA ILE A 141 -0.95 17.10 0.32
C ILE A 141 -0.57 16.15 1.47
N ASP A 142 -0.87 14.86 1.34
CA ASP A 142 -0.25 13.85 2.21
C ASP A 142 1.20 13.62 1.75
N SER A 143 2.17 14.13 2.50
CA SER A 143 3.60 14.07 2.16
C SER A 143 4.19 12.67 2.26
N THR A 144 3.48 11.75 2.92
CA THR A 144 3.85 10.33 2.93
C THR A 144 3.51 9.69 1.57
N ILE A 145 2.46 10.15 0.88
CA ILE A 145 2.09 9.69 -0.47
C ILE A 145 2.88 10.43 -1.54
N TRP A 146 3.00 11.75 -1.43
CA TRP A 146 3.54 12.60 -2.49
C TRP A 146 4.82 13.31 -2.06
N ARG A 147 5.84 13.30 -2.92
CA ARG A 147 6.95 14.26 -2.83
C ARG A 147 6.56 15.60 -3.45
N THR A 148 5.87 15.55 -4.58
CA THR A 148 5.42 16.74 -5.31
C THR A 148 4.10 16.40 -5.98
N VAL A 149 3.13 17.30 -5.93
CA VAL A 149 1.83 17.11 -6.58
C VAL A 149 1.36 18.43 -7.20
N GLY A 150 0.67 18.36 -8.33
CA GLY A 150 0.11 19.51 -9.05
C GLY A 150 -1.24 19.16 -9.68
N THR A 151 -1.92 20.14 -10.28
CA THR A 151 -3.26 19.94 -10.89
C THR A 151 -3.28 20.32 -12.38
N PRO A 152 -2.73 19.47 -13.27
CA PRO A 152 -1.77 18.38 -13.03
C PRO A 152 -0.34 18.91 -12.81
N LEU A 153 0.58 18.08 -12.34
CA LEU A 153 2.02 18.43 -12.31
C LEU A 153 2.60 18.48 -13.73
N VAL A 154 2.26 17.49 -14.55
CA VAL A 154 2.60 17.46 -15.98
C VAL A 154 1.31 17.26 -16.78
N ARG A 155 1.07 18.16 -17.74
CA ARG A 155 -0.09 18.07 -18.64
C ARG A 155 0.12 16.95 -19.68
N PRO A 156 -0.96 16.36 -20.21
CA PRO A 156 -0.86 15.47 -21.36
C PRO A 156 -0.21 16.18 -22.55
N THR A 157 0.61 15.46 -23.31
CA THR A 157 1.29 15.93 -24.52
C THR A 157 0.57 15.51 -25.78
N GLY A 158 -0.27 14.47 -25.71
CA GLY A 158 -1.11 13.99 -26.80
C GLY A 158 -2.53 13.64 -26.36
N ARG A 159 -3.22 12.88 -27.22
CA ARG A 159 -4.57 12.35 -27.00
C ARG A 159 -4.57 10.87 -27.29
N GLY A 160 -5.37 10.09 -26.58
CA GLY A 160 -5.40 8.65 -26.78
C GLY A 160 -6.22 7.92 -25.72
N GLN A 161 -5.93 6.62 -25.56
CA GLN A 161 -6.71 5.74 -24.70
C GLN A 161 -6.70 6.19 -23.23
N LEU A 162 -5.76 7.01 -22.77
CA LEU A 162 -5.65 7.40 -21.36
C LEU A 162 -6.15 8.82 -21.08
N GLU A 163 -6.88 9.44 -22.01
CA GLU A 163 -7.52 10.74 -21.78
C GLU A 163 -8.35 10.73 -20.48
N GLY A 164 -8.15 11.76 -19.65
CA GLY A 164 -8.81 11.92 -18.35
C GLY A 164 -8.17 11.13 -17.20
N MET A 165 -7.24 10.22 -17.48
CA MET A 165 -6.54 9.49 -16.43
C MET A 165 -5.44 10.33 -15.79
N THR A 166 -5.23 10.11 -14.49
CA THR A 166 -4.20 10.76 -13.67
C THR A 166 -3.23 9.72 -13.15
N VAL A 167 -1.93 10.03 -13.24
CA VAL A 167 -0.84 9.11 -12.90
C VAL A 167 -0.08 9.59 -11.66
N ALA A 168 0.12 8.69 -10.71
CA ALA A 168 1.09 8.83 -9.64
C ALA A 168 2.42 8.19 -10.09
N ALA A 169 3.43 9.00 -10.39
CA ALA A 169 4.74 8.50 -10.84
C ALA A 169 5.66 8.25 -9.64
N LYS A 170 6.07 7.01 -9.41
CA LYS A 170 7.03 6.69 -8.34
C LYS A 170 8.30 7.54 -8.47
N ASP A 171 8.84 7.98 -7.35
CA ASP A 171 10.02 8.86 -7.22
C ASP A 171 11.37 8.20 -7.57
N LEU A 172 11.34 7.36 -8.60
CA LEU A 172 12.46 6.77 -9.33
C LEU A 172 12.38 7.07 -10.82
N PHE A 173 11.21 7.50 -11.31
CA PHE A 173 10.99 7.87 -12.70
C PHE A 173 11.32 9.35 -12.86
N ALA A 174 12.21 9.66 -13.81
CA ALA A 174 12.49 11.02 -14.22
C ALA A 174 11.18 11.70 -14.66
N VAL A 175 10.96 12.91 -14.13
CA VAL A 175 9.91 13.83 -14.57
C VAL A 175 10.62 15.12 -14.90
N ALA A 176 10.53 15.56 -16.16
CA ALA A 176 11.29 16.70 -16.66
C ALA A 176 11.12 17.94 -15.75
N GLY A 177 12.23 18.58 -15.39
CA GLY A 177 12.27 19.74 -14.49
C GLY A 177 12.25 19.41 -13.00
N HIS A 178 12.21 18.13 -12.61
CA HIS A 178 12.26 17.68 -11.21
C HIS A 178 13.42 16.71 -10.98
N PRO A 179 14.11 16.78 -9.83
CA PRO A 179 15.14 15.79 -9.48
C PRO A 179 14.50 14.45 -9.14
N ILE A 180 15.20 13.33 -9.34
CA ILE A 180 14.79 12.03 -8.78
C ILE A 180 15.10 12.01 -7.28
N GLY A 181 14.10 11.78 -6.43
CA GLY A 181 14.29 11.82 -4.99
C GLY A 181 14.73 10.51 -4.35
N ALA A 182 14.51 9.36 -5.01
CA ALA A 182 14.94 8.04 -4.54
C ALA A 182 14.47 7.67 -3.12
N GLY A 183 13.45 8.34 -2.60
CA GLY A 183 13.01 8.16 -1.21
C GLY A 183 13.99 8.65 -0.14
N SER A 184 15.08 9.35 -0.50
CA SER A 184 16.13 9.76 0.44
C SER A 184 16.30 11.29 0.46
N GLU A 185 16.23 11.90 1.65
CA GLU A 185 16.43 13.35 1.83
C GLU A 185 17.84 13.80 1.45
N ALA A 186 18.85 13.02 1.83
CA ALA A 186 20.22 13.34 1.52
C ALA A 186 20.51 13.25 0.01
N TRP A 187 19.88 12.28 -0.68
CA TRP A 187 20.03 12.14 -2.12
C TRP A 187 19.41 13.33 -2.86
N VAL A 188 18.13 13.62 -2.59
CA VAL A 188 17.37 14.60 -3.37
C VAL A 188 17.90 16.03 -3.21
N ARG A 189 18.51 16.36 -2.06
CA ARG A 189 19.09 17.68 -1.80
C ARG A 189 20.17 18.06 -2.82
N ASP A 190 20.96 17.08 -3.26
CA ASP A 190 22.11 17.29 -4.13
C ASP A 190 21.82 16.83 -5.58
N ALA A 191 20.62 16.28 -5.84
CA ALA A 191 20.20 15.81 -7.15
C ALA A 191 19.78 16.98 -8.07
N ALA A 192 20.31 16.98 -9.29
CA ALA A 192 19.90 17.94 -10.31
C ALA A 192 18.51 17.58 -10.88
N PRO A 193 17.72 18.57 -11.33
CA PRO A 193 16.51 18.32 -12.11
C PRO A 193 16.79 17.51 -13.38
N GLU A 194 15.93 16.53 -13.67
CA GLU A 194 16.05 15.72 -14.89
C GLU A 194 15.65 16.56 -16.12
N PRO A 195 16.44 16.53 -17.22
CA PRO A 195 16.15 17.31 -18.42
C PRO A 195 14.98 16.74 -19.22
N CYS A 196 14.74 15.43 -19.12
CA CYS A 196 13.72 14.69 -19.85
C CYS A 196 12.96 13.77 -18.91
N SER A 197 11.69 13.51 -19.21
CA SER A 197 10.90 12.51 -18.49
C SER A 197 11.31 11.09 -18.89
N ALA A 198 11.12 10.13 -17.99
CA ALA A 198 11.34 8.71 -18.24
C ALA A 198 10.46 8.23 -19.41
N ALA A 199 10.94 7.23 -20.17
CA ALA A 199 10.24 6.74 -21.36
C ALA A 199 8.78 6.33 -21.07
N ALA A 200 8.56 5.61 -19.96
CA ALA A 200 7.21 5.23 -19.54
C ALA A 200 6.31 6.44 -19.19
N VAL A 201 6.87 7.52 -18.63
CA VAL A 201 6.12 8.75 -18.34
C VAL A 201 5.70 9.42 -19.65
N THR A 202 6.63 9.54 -20.61
CA THR A 202 6.36 10.11 -21.94
C THR A 202 5.28 9.33 -22.69
N VAL A 203 5.38 8.00 -22.72
CA VAL A 203 4.38 7.13 -23.36
C VAL A 203 2.97 7.34 -22.77
N LEU A 204 2.86 7.49 -21.45
CA LEU A 204 1.59 7.76 -20.79
C LEU A 204 1.04 9.15 -21.13
N THR A 205 1.87 10.18 -21.13
CA THR A 205 1.43 11.56 -21.44
C THR A 205 1.05 11.74 -22.92
N ASP A 206 1.74 11.05 -23.82
CA ASP A 206 1.43 11.04 -25.25
C ASP A 206 0.08 10.36 -25.51
N ALA A 207 -0.25 9.34 -24.73
CA ALA A 207 -1.55 8.65 -24.78
C ALA A 207 -2.71 9.39 -24.08
N GLY A 208 -2.49 10.63 -23.62
CA GLY A 208 -3.52 11.49 -23.04
C GLY A 208 -3.63 11.48 -21.51
N ALA A 209 -2.78 10.73 -20.80
CA ALA A 209 -2.75 10.78 -19.33
C ALA A 209 -2.06 12.04 -18.82
N SER A 210 -2.43 12.49 -17.63
CA SER A 210 -1.73 13.57 -16.93
C SER A 210 -0.95 13.03 -15.73
N ILE A 211 0.23 13.59 -15.44
CA ILE A 211 0.96 13.24 -14.23
C ILE A 211 0.43 14.11 -13.09
N ARG A 212 -0.24 13.49 -12.12
CA ARG A 212 -0.75 14.17 -10.93
C ARG A 212 0.39 14.62 -10.04
N GLY A 213 1.38 13.77 -9.86
CA GLY A 213 2.51 14.06 -8.98
C GLY A 213 3.58 12.97 -8.99
N ILE A 214 4.66 13.26 -8.27
CA ILE A 214 5.75 12.34 -7.97
C ILE A 214 5.47 11.73 -6.61
N ALA A 215 5.20 10.44 -6.59
CA ALA A 215 4.79 9.66 -5.43
C ALA A 215 5.99 9.05 -4.70
N ARG A 216 5.95 9.01 -3.37
CA ARG A 216 7.02 8.50 -2.52
C ARG A 216 7.33 7.02 -2.79
N THR A 217 8.56 6.65 -2.45
CA THR A 217 9.11 5.31 -2.57
C THR A 217 9.91 4.97 -1.31
N ASP A 218 10.10 3.68 -1.05
CA ASP A 218 11.14 3.22 -0.14
C ASP A 218 12.51 3.66 -0.69
N GLU A 219 13.46 3.95 0.19
CA GLU A 219 14.80 4.44 -0.18
C GLU A 219 15.48 3.52 -1.19
N PHE A 220 15.87 4.10 -2.34
CA PHE A 220 16.50 3.42 -3.48
C PHE A 220 15.73 2.20 -4.00
N ALA A 221 14.42 2.13 -3.72
CA ALA A 221 13.60 0.95 -3.96
C ALA A 221 14.01 -0.31 -3.18
N TYR A 222 14.98 -0.23 -2.24
CA TYR A 222 15.62 -1.39 -1.63
C TYR A 222 14.87 -1.92 -0.40
N SER A 223 13.55 -1.94 -0.46
CA SER A 223 12.64 -2.49 0.54
C SER A 223 11.31 -2.94 -0.11
N LEU A 224 10.43 -3.52 0.70
CA LEU A 224 9.08 -3.99 0.32
C LEU A 224 8.03 -3.58 1.35
N ALA A 225 8.43 -2.81 2.36
CA ALA A 225 7.55 -2.50 3.50
C ALA A 225 6.64 -1.31 3.20
N GLY A 226 7.08 -0.36 2.37
CA GLY A 226 6.39 0.93 2.25
C GLY A 226 6.77 1.92 3.35
N MET A 227 7.72 1.56 4.22
CA MET A 227 8.18 2.39 5.33
C MET A 227 9.36 3.24 4.89
N ASN A 228 9.34 4.52 5.26
CA ASN A 228 10.44 5.43 5.05
C ASN A 228 10.72 6.23 6.33
N THR A 229 11.94 6.14 6.87
CA THR A 229 12.33 6.80 8.13
C THR A 229 12.24 8.33 8.05
N HIS A 230 12.40 8.90 6.86
CA HIS A 230 12.39 10.35 6.64
C HIS A 230 10.98 10.88 6.44
N TYR A 231 10.20 10.19 5.62
CA TYR A 231 8.90 10.69 5.14
C TYR A 231 7.69 9.98 5.76
N GLY A 232 7.90 8.97 6.60
CA GLY A 232 6.84 8.15 7.17
C GLY A 232 6.37 7.02 6.25
N THR A 233 5.23 6.42 6.58
CA THR A 233 4.61 5.32 5.81
C THR A 233 3.32 5.81 5.18
N PRO A 234 3.12 5.69 3.85
CA PRO A 234 1.85 5.98 3.21
C PRO A 234 0.68 5.21 3.85
N PRO A 235 -0.51 5.81 3.95
CA PRO A 235 -1.67 5.14 4.53
C PRO A 235 -2.12 3.96 3.65
N ASN A 236 -2.57 2.89 4.31
CA ASN A 236 -3.27 1.79 3.67
C ASN A 236 -4.77 1.85 4.06
N PRO A 237 -5.65 2.46 3.23
CA PRO A 237 -7.06 2.64 3.59
C PRO A 237 -7.84 1.32 3.64
N LYS A 238 -7.33 0.26 3.00
CA LYS A 238 -7.95 -1.07 3.01
C LYS A 238 -7.49 -1.93 4.19
N ALA A 239 -6.44 -1.51 4.90
CA ALA A 239 -5.94 -2.20 6.07
C ALA A 239 -5.38 -1.18 7.08
N PRO A 240 -6.24 -0.42 7.78
CA PRO A 240 -5.81 0.67 8.66
C PRO A 240 -4.86 0.17 9.77
N GLY A 241 -3.83 0.96 10.08
CA GLY A 241 -2.80 0.60 11.07
C GLY A 241 -1.80 -0.46 10.58
N ARG A 242 -1.79 -0.79 9.29
CA ARG A 242 -0.82 -1.72 8.67
C ARG A 242 0.02 -0.99 7.62
N ILE A 243 1.15 -1.59 7.28
CA ILE A 243 2.07 -1.02 6.28
C ILE A 243 1.41 -0.98 4.89
N SER A 244 1.82 -0.04 4.04
CA SER A 244 1.30 0.10 2.67
C SER A 244 1.87 -0.93 1.70
N GLY A 245 2.99 -1.57 2.04
CA GLY A 245 3.79 -2.34 1.10
C GLY A 245 4.61 -1.43 0.20
N GLY A 246 5.70 -1.96 -0.36
CA GLY A 246 6.66 -1.16 -1.09
C GLY A 246 7.41 -1.96 -2.15
N SER A 247 8.34 -1.34 -2.87
CA SER A 247 8.78 0.05 -2.70
C SER A 247 7.92 1.10 -3.41
N SER A 248 6.93 0.71 -4.21
CA SER A 248 6.02 1.64 -4.91
C SER A 248 4.86 2.12 -4.02
N SER A 249 5.18 2.47 -2.77
CA SER A 249 4.24 2.66 -1.66
C SER A 249 3.35 3.89 -1.84
N GLY A 250 3.92 5.03 -2.24
CA GLY A 250 3.17 6.25 -2.55
C GLY A 250 2.26 6.05 -3.75
N SER A 251 2.77 5.42 -4.83
CA SER A 251 1.98 5.14 -6.04
C SER A 251 0.75 4.27 -5.74
N ALA A 252 0.92 3.21 -4.93
CA ALA A 252 -0.18 2.34 -4.52
C ALA A 252 -1.21 3.08 -3.67
N SER A 253 -0.74 3.84 -2.67
CA SER A 253 -1.63 4.57 -1.74
C SER A 253 -2.38 5.71 -2.45
N ALA A 254 -1.77 6.37 -3.42
CA ALA A 254 -2.43 7.35 -4.28
C ALA A 254 -3.58 6.73 -5.08
N VAL A 255 -3.42 5.51 -5.59
CA VAL A 255 -4.49 4.79 -6.30
C VAL A 255 -5.56 4.31 -5.35
N SER A 256 -5.17 3.71 -4.22
CA SER A 256 -6.07 3.14 -3.21
C SER A 256 -6.97 4.20 -2.57
N THR A 257 -6.44 5.40 -2.33
CA THR A 257 -7.20 6.56 -1.79
C THR A 257 -7.94 7.37 -2.86
N GLY A 258 -7.89 6.97 -4.14
CA GLY A 258 -8.60 7.66 -5.21
C GLY A 258 -7.94 8.95 -5.73
N GLN A 259 -6.72 9.27 -5.28
CA GLN A 259 -5.98 10.47 -5.69
C GLN A 259 -5.36 10.36 -7.10
N ALA A 260 -5.16 9.13 -7.58
CA ALA A 260 -4.74 8.83 -8.94
C ALA A 260 -5.55 7.66 -9.53
N HIS A 261 -5.63 7.59 -10.85
CA HIS A 261 -6.21 6.46 -11.56
C HIS A 261 -5.20 5.32 -11.73
N LEU A 262 -3.94 5.67 -11.95
CA LEU A 262 -2.84 4.74 -12.21
C LEU A 262 -1.62 5.08 -11.34
N GLY A 263 -1.06 4.07 -10.70
CA GLY A 263 0.18 4.18 -9.92
C GLY A 263 1.32 3.56 -10.72
N LEU A 264 2.17 4.39 -11.32
CA LEU A 264 3.36 3.93 -12.03
C LEU A 264 4.46 3.61 -11.01
N GLY A 265 5.13 2.49 -11.18
CA GLY A 265 6.20 2.06 -10.29
C GLY A 265 7.16 1.08 -10.93
N SER A 266 8.01 0.50 -10.09
CA SER A 266 8.99 -0.50 -10.51
C SER A 266 8.83 -1.77 -9.68
N ASP A 267 9.12 -2.93 -10.28
CA ASP A 267 9.17 -4.23 -9.62
C ASP A 267 10.54 -4.88 -9.87
N THR A 268 11.33 -5.04 -8.82
CA THR A 268 12.59 -5.80 -8.84
C THR A 268 12.38 -7.16 -8.17
N GLY A 269 11.84 -7.13 -6.94
CA GLY A 269 11.56 -8.32 -6.13
C GLY A 269 10.13 -8.36 -5.60
N GLY A 270 9.16 -7.72 -6.27
CA GLY A 270 7.76 -7.64 -5.82
C GLY A 270 7.22 -6.23 -5.60
N SER A 271 7.97 -5.19 -5.96
CA SER A 271 7.65 -3.80 -5.59
C SER A 271 6.42 -3.19 -6.28
N ILE A 272 5.74 -3.93 -7.16
CA ILE A 272 4.37 -3.65 -7.63
C ILE A 272 3.38 -4.63 -6.99
N ARG A 273 3.69 -5.93 -7.04
CA ARG A 273 2.77 -7.00 -6.61
C ARG A 273 2.47 -7.00 -5.10
N VAL A 274 3.46 -6.66 -4.28
CA VAL A 274 3.32 -6.60 -2.82
C VAL A 274 2.40 -5.45 -2.38
N PRO A 275 2.66 -4.17 -2.76
CA PRO A 275 1.73 -3.10 -2.41
C PRO A 275 0.35 -3.28 -3.06
N ALA A 276 0.26 -3.88 -4.26
CA ALA A 276 -1.03 -4.20 -4.85
C ALA A 276 -1.83 -5.20 -3.98
N SER A 277 -1.20 -6.32 -3.59
CA SER A 277 -1.78 -7.32 -2.67
C SER A 277 -2.25 -6.71 -1.34
N TYR A 278 -1.39 -5.90 -0.72
CA TYR A 278 -1.66 -5.31 0.60
C TYR A 278 -2.75 -4.25 0.59
N GLN A 279 -2.99 -3.61 -0.55
CA GLN A 279 -3.99 -2.55 -0.67
C GLN A 279 -5.20 -2.96 -1.51
N GLY A 280 -5.33 -4.25 -1.87
CA GLY A 280 -6.46 -4.74 -2.65
C GLY A 280 -6.56 -4.09 -4.04
N LEU A 281 -5.42 -3.91 -4.70
CA LEU A 281 -5.32 -3.35 -6.04
C LEU A 281 -4.94 -4.43 -7.05
N PHE A 282 -5.17 -4.13 -8.32
CA PHE A 282 -4.54 -4.85 -9.43
C PHE A 282 -3.16 -4.28 -9.68
N GLY A 283 -2.18 -5.12 -10.03
CA GLY A 283 -0.84 -4.64 -10.36
C GLY A 283 -0.04 -5.59 -11.23
N ILE A 284 0.68 -5.06 -12.21
CA ILE A 284 1.49 -5.86 -13.15
C ILE A 284 2.98 -5.55 -13.01
N ARG A 285 3.77 -6.60 -12.84
CA ARG A 285 5.18 -6.67 -13.22
C ARG A 285 5.24 -7.11 -14.68
N THR A 286 5.88 -6.35 -15.56
CA THR A 286 6.00 -6.76 -16.97
C THR A 286 7.07 -7.82 -17.16
N THR A 287 7.09 -8.44 -18.34
CA THR A 287 8.24 -9.16 -18.87
C THR A 287 9.46 -8.24 -18.79
N HIS A 288 10.60 -8.80 -18.38
CA HIS A 288 11.84 -8.03 -18.28
C HIS A 288 12.23 -7.47 -19.65
N GLY A 289 12.43 -6.16 -19.73
CA GLY A 289 12.74 -5.44 -20.96
C GLY A 289 11.55 -5.12 -21.88
N ALA A 290 10.32 -5.49 -21.54
CA ALA A 290 9.16 -5.16 -22.38
C ALA A 290 8.83 -3.66 -22.39
N VAL A 291 8.99 -2.99 -21.25
CA VAL A 291 8.82 -1.54 -21.13
C VAL A 291 10.19 -0.92 -20.83
N SER A 292 10.54 0.16 -21.53
CA SER A 292 11.83 0.82 -21.36
C SER A 292 12.01 1.36 -19.93
N LEU A 293 13.22 1.15 -19.40
CA LEU A 293 13.69 1.69 -18.12
C LEU A 293 14.47 3.01 -18.30
N ASP A 294 14.49 3.59 -19.50
CA ASP A 294 15.20 4.86 -19.74
C ASP A 294 14.59 5.97 -18.87
N GLY A 295 15.46 6.66 -18.14
CA GLY A 295 15.06 7.66 -17.14
C GLY A 295 14.49 7.07 -15.85
N VAL A 296 14.64 5.77 -15.60
CA VAL A 296 14.29 5.13 -14.33
C VAL A 296 15.56 4.83 -13.53
N MET A 297 15.63 5.31 -12.30
CA MET A 297 16.75 5.00 -11.40
C MET A 297 16.81 3.48 -11.13
N PRO A 298 17.96 2.83 -11.37
CA PRO A 298 18.10 1.39 -11.21
C PRO A 298 18.20 0.98 -9.74
N LEU A 299 17.76 -0.25 -9.42
CA LEU A 299 18.15 -0.97 -8.21
C LEU A 299 19.01 -2.18 -8.60
N ALA A 300 18.48 -3.04 -9.46
CA ALA A 300 19.19 -4.20 -10.01
C ALA A 300 18.73 -4.39 -11.46
N PRO A 301 19.41 -3.78 -12.45
CA PRO A 301 18.98 -3.75 -13.85
C PRO A 301 18.64 -5.13 -14.44
N SER A 302 19.25 -6.19 -13.92
CA SER A 302 18.96 -7.56 -14.34
C SER A 302 17.56 -8.07 -13.97
N PHE A 303 16.88 -7.41 -13.04
CA PHE A 303 15.57 -7.81 -12.52
C PHE A 303 14.54 -6.68 -12.55
N ASP A 304 14.98 -5.42 -12.64
CA ASP A 304 14.13 -4.24 -12.66
C ASP A 304 13.16 -4.28 -13.83
N THR A 305 11.91 -3.90 -13.57
CA THR A 305 10.86 -3.75 -14.58
C THR A 305 10.00 -2.55 -14.24
N VAL A 306 9.48 -1.88 -15.25
CA VAL A 306 8.36 -0.94 -15.08
C VAL A 306 7.09 -1.75 -14.85
N GLY A 307 6.22 -1.25 -13.98
CA GLY A 307 4.91 -1.82 -13.75
C GLY A 307 3.93 -0.76 -13.27
N TRP A 308 2.66 -1.11 -13.19
CA TRP A 308 1.63 -0.18 -12.73
C TRP A 308 0.56 -0.88 -11.92
N MET A 309 -0.18 -0.07 -11.14
CA MET A 309 -1.27 -0.50 -10.28
C MET A 309 -2.54 0.33 -10.55
N THR A 310 -3.70 -0.31 -10.46
CA THR A 310 -5.02 0.30 -10.66
C THR A 310 -6.04 -0.31 -9.69
N ARG A 311 -7.21 0.32 -9.54
CA ARG A 311 -8.31 -0.21 -8.72
C ARG A 311 -9.07 -1.34 -9.42
N ASP A 312 -9.08 -1.31 -10.75
CA ASP A 312 -9.81 -2.25 -11.61
C ASP A 312 -8.92 -2.83 -12.71
N ALA A 313 -9.27 -4.02 -13.18
CA ALA A 313 -8.50 -4.77 -14.18
C ALA A 313 -8.54 -4.09 -15.56
N GLU A 314 -9.66 -3.44 -15.89
CA GLU A 314 -9.92 -2.77 -17.17
C GLU A 314 -8.96 -1.59 -17.36
N SER A 315 -8.81 -0.75 -16.33
CA SER A 315 -7.82 0.33 -16.32
C SER A 315 -6.38 -0.20 -16.39
N MET A 316 -6.10 -1.35 -15.78
CA MET A 316 -4.80 -2.00 -15.86
C MET A 316 -4.50 -2.44 -17.30
N GLU A 317 -5.46 -3.07 -17.97
CA GLU A 317 -5.34 -3.51 -19.38
C GLU A 317 -5.24 -2.31 -20.32
N LYS A 318 -6.01 -1.26 -20.08
CA LYS A 318 -5.99 -0.01 -20.87
C LYS A 318 -4.59 0.63 -20.88
N ALA A 319 -3.95 0.70 -19.71
CA ALA A 319 -2.57 1.17 -19.61
C ALA A 319 -1.58 0.20 -20.28
N GLY A 320 -1.82 -1.10 -20.17
CA GLY A 320 -1.01 -2.12 -20.86
C GLY A 320 -1.03 -2.01 -22.38
N LYS A 321 -2.18 -1.71 -22.98
CA LYS A 321 -2.33 -1.48 -24.43
C LYS A 321 -1.47 -0.32 -24.96
N VAL A 322 -1.04 0.58 -24.08
CA VAL A 322 -0.21 1.75 -24.42
C VAL A 322 1.26 1.52 -24.07
N LEU A 323 1.54 0.94 -22.90
CA LEU A 323 2.89 0.76 -22.39
C LEU A 323 3.62 -0.45 -22.98
N LEU A 324 2.89 -1.53 -23.28
CA LEU A 324 3.48 -2.77 -23.78
C LEU A 324 3.75 -2.67 -25.28
N PRO A 325 4.80 -3.34 -25.76
CA PRO A 325 5.04 -3.44 -27.19
C PRO A 325 3.88 -4.19 -27.87
N PRO A 326 3.54 -3.84 -29.11
CA PRO A 326 2.53 -4.57 -29.86
C PRO A 326 2.96 -6.03 -30.02
N VAL A 327 2.04 -6.95 -29.72
CA VAL A 327 2.28 -8.38 -29.91
C VAL A 327 1.93 -8.74 -31.36
N PRO A 328 2.87 -9.34 -32.14
CA PRO A 328 2.56 -9.84 -33.48
C PRO A 328 1.38 -10.82 -33.46
N ALA A 329 0.51 -10.76 -34.47
CA ALA A 329 -0.70 -11.58 -34.54
C ALA A 329 -0.42 -13.10 -34.62
N ASP A 330 0.79 -13.47 -35.02
CA ASP A 330 1.33 -14.82 -35.16
C ASP A 330 2.17 -15.28 -33.96
N ALA A 331 2.47 -14.39 -33.00
CA ALA A 331 3.07 -14.78 -31.73
C ALA A 331 2.01 -15.54 -30.92
N GLY A 332 2.15 -16.86 -30.79
CA GLY A 332 1.24 -17.68 -29.99
C GLY A 332 1.20 -17.22 -28.52
N THR A 333 0.27 -16.33 -28.18
CA THR A 333 0.06 -15.81 -26.82
C THR A 333 -1.07 -16.52 -26.07
N ALA A 334 -1.59 -17.62 -26.61
CA ALA A 334 -2.62 -18.40 -25.95
C ALA A 334 -2.03 -19.08 -24.72
N LEU A 335 -2.55 -18.75 -23.54
CA LEU A 335 -2.25 -19.45 -22.30
C LEU A 335 -2.89 -20.84 -22.41
N THR A 336 -2.08 -21.90 -22.38
CA THR A 336 -2.54 -23.27 -22.66
C THR A 336 -3.19 -23.96 -21.46
N GLY A 337 -3.03 -23.39 -20.26
CA GLY A 337 -3.55 -23.92 -19.01
C GLY A 337 -3.10 -23.04 -17.83
N ALA A 338 -3.52 -23.42 -16.63
CA ALA A 338 -3.13 -22.82 -15.36
C ALA A 338 -2.49 -23.89 -14.46
N LEU A 339 -1.58 -23.47 -13.59
CA LEU A 339 -0.87 -24.33 -12.66
C LEU A 339 -1.04 -23.82 -11.23
N SER A 340 -1.44 -24.71 -10.34
CA SER A 340 -1.34 -24.51 -8.89
C SER A 340 -0.28 -25.46 -8.31
N MET A 341 0.47 -24.97 -7.34
CA MET A 341 1.48 -25.74 -6.61
C MET A 341 1.25 -25.55 -5.11
N PRO A 342 0.65 -26.52 -4.40
CA PRO A 342 0.34 -26.39 -2.99
C PRO A 342 1.55 -26.02 -2.12
N SER A 343 2.75 -26.48 -2.50
CA SER A 343 3.99 -26.15 -1.81
C SER A 343 4.41 -24.68 -1.92
N LEU A 344 4.05 -23.98 -3.01
CA LEU A 344 4.20 -22.52 -3.10
C LEU A 344 3.17 -21.81 -2.23
N THR A 345 1.91 -22.25 -2.27
CA THR A 345 0.84 -21.70 -1.43
C THR A 345 1.16 -21.83 0.05
N ALA A 346 1.77 -22.95 0.47
CA ALA A 346 2.17 -23.23 1.85
C ALA A 346 3.20 -22.26 2.44
N VAL A 347 3.89 -21.45 1.61
CA VAL A 347 4.81 -20.39 2.08
C VAL A 347 4.04 -19.23 2.72
N ALA A 348 2.77 -19.03 2.35
CA ALA A 348 1.93 -17.98 2.89
C ALA A 348 1.26 -18.38 4.21
N ASP A 349 0.75 -17.40 4.95
CA ASP A 349 -0.05 -17.61 6.15
C ASP A 349 -1.35 -18.36 5.85
N ARG A 350 -1.92 -18.97 6.89
CA ARG A 350 -3.13 -19.80 6.75
C ARG A 350 -4.31 -19.06 6.10
N PRO A 351 -4.65 -17.82 6.51
CA PRO A 351 -5.72 -17.06 5.84
C PRO A 351 -5.46 -16.79 4.35
N THR A 352 -4.21 -16.59 3.95
CA THR A 352 -3.84 -16.41 2.53
C THR A 352 -3.97 -17.70 1.75
N GLN A 353 -3.58 -18.83 2.35
CA GLN A 353 -3.80 -20.15 1.75
C GLN A 353 -5.30 -20.42 1.52
N GLU A 354 -6.14 -20.11 2.52
CA GLU A 354 -7.58 -20.32 2.44
C GLU A 354 -8.24 -19.43 1.38
N ALA A 355 -7.88 -18.14 1.32
CA ALA A 355 -8.38 -17.23 0.31
C ALA A 355 -8.00 -17.66 -1.12
N LEU A 356 -6.76 -18.12 -1.31
CA LEU A 356 -6.32 -18.63 -2.61
C LEU A 356 -7.01 -19.95 -2.98
N ALA A 357 -7.15 -20.87 -2.02
CA ALA A 357 -7.84 -22.14 -2.23
C ALA A 357 -9.31 -21.93 -2.63
N ALA A 358 -10.00 -20.96 -2.02
CA ALA A 358 -11.36 -20.59 -2.42
C ALA A 358 -11.41 -20.10 -3.87
N MET A 359 -10.52 -19.20 -4.26
CA MET A 359 -10.42 -18.72 -5.65
C MET A 359 -10.12 -19.86 -6.64
N LEU A 360 -9.22 -20.78 -6.29
CA LEU A 360 -8.87 -21.93 -7.13
C LEU A 360 -10.05 -22.92 -7.25
N SER A 361 -10.84 -23.09 -6.18
CA SER A 361 -12.06 -23.91 -6.24
C SER A 361 -13.04 -23.33 -7.24
N ASP A 362 -13.31 -22.03 -7.17
CA ASP A 362 -14.20 -21.34 -8.11
C ASP A 362 -13.64 -21.36 -9.54
N TRP A 363 -12.31 -21.28 -9.70
CA TRP A 363 -11.61 -21.32 -11.01
C TRP A 363 -11.93 -22.59 -11.80
N THR A 364 -11.99 -23.76 -11.15
CA THR A 364 -12.24 -25.05 -11.84
C THR A 364 -13.61 -25.13 -12.52
N HIS A 365 -14.54 -24.25 -12.17
CA HIS A 365 -15.88 -24.19 -12.76
C HIS A 365 -15.99 -23.21 -13.94
N LEU A 366 -14.89 -22.61 -14.40
CA LEU A 366 -14.89 -21.53 -15.40
C LEU A 366 -14.26 -21.91 -16.75
N GLU A 367 -13.91 -23.17 -16.97
CA GLU A 367 -13.27 -23.64 -18.21
C GLU A 367 -14.13 -23.33 -19.45
N ASP A 368 -15.43 -23.61 -19.38
CA ASP A 368 -16.42 -23.31 -20.42
C ASP A 368 -16.59 -21.80 -20.69
N ARG A 369 -16.01 -20.94 -19.84
CA ARG A 369 -16.03 -19.47 -19.95
C ARG A 369 -14.72 -18.90 -20.50
N GLY A 370 -13.81 -19.74 -20.98
CA GLY A 370 -12.53 -19.33 -21.56
C GLY A 370 -11.42 -19.08 -20.53
N VAL A 371 -11.64 -19.49 -19.27
CA VAL A 371 -10.58 -19.50 -18.25
C VAL A 371 -9.70 -20.74 -18.46
N PRO A 372 -8.36 -20.64 -18.39
CA PRO A 372 -7.48 -21.79 -18.61
C PRO A 372 -7.73 -22.93 -17.61
N VAL A 373 -7.73 -24.18 -18.10
CA VAL A 373 -7.86 -25.40 -17.30
C VAL A 373 -6.81 -25.42 -16.17
N LEU A 374 -7.24 -25.69 -14.95
CA LEU A 374 -6.36 -25.70 -13.78
C LEU A 374 -5.79 -27.10 -13.53
N GLU A 375 -4.46 -27.18 -13.53
CA GLU A 375 -3.72 -28.38 -13.16
C GLU A 375 -3.00 -28.17 -11.83
N GLU A 376 -3.02 -29.18 -10.97
CA GLU A 376 -2.17 -29.22 -9.77
C GLU A 376 -0.86 -29.94 -10.09
N SER A 377 0.27 -29.38 -9.67
CA SER A 377 1.58 -29.96 -9.89
C SER A 377 2.40 -29.98 -8.60
N ALA A 378 3.21 -31.04 -8.44
CA ALA A 378 4.18 -31.12 -7.36
C ALA A 378 5.38 -30.21 -7.65
N PHE A 379 5.83 -29.48 -6.63
CA PHE A 379 7.01 -28.62 -6.70
C PHE A 379 7.80 -28.72 -5.39
N ASP A 380 9.11 -28.89 -5.49
CA ASP A 380 9.99 -28.91 -4.32
C ASP A 380 10.29 -27.48 -3.85
N ALA A 381 9.53 -27.02 -2.85
CA ALA A 381 9.70 -25.70 -2.27
C ALA A 381 11.03 -25.52 -1.50
N GLN A 382 11.81 -26.59 -1.25
CA GLN A 382 13.13 -26.49 -0.60
C GLN A 382 14.15 -25.72 -1.46
N VAL A 383 13.89 -25.56 -2.77
CA VAL A 383 14.74 -24.76 -3.65
C VAL A 383 14.58 -23.24 -3.43
N LEU A 384 13.43 -22.80 -2.89
CA LEU A 384 13.09 -21.37 -2.80
C LEU A 384 14.08 -20.53 -1.98
N PRO A 385 14.57 -20.97 -0.81
CA PRO A 385 15.59 -20.22 -0.07
C PRO A 385 16.88 -20.04 -0.88
N ARG A 386 17.29 -21.04 -1.67
CA ARG A 386 18.48 -20.95 -2.52
C ARG A 386 18.25 -19.96 -3.66
N TRP A 387 17.13 -20.04 -4.36
CA TRP A 387 16.78 -19.07 -5.41
C TRP A 387 16.69 -17.63 -4.88
N LEU A 388 16.11 -17.43 -3.71
CA LEU A 388 16.09 -16.12 -3.06
C LEU A 388 17.52 -15.62 -2.73
N SER A 389 18.38 -16.48 -2.20
CA SER A 389 19.78 -16.12 -1.91
C SER A 389 20.55 -15.73 -3.17
N ILE A 390 20.36 -16.46 -4.27
CA ILE A 390 20.94 -16.14 -5.59
C ILE A 390 20.44 -14.77 -6.06
N PHE A 391 19.12 -14.56 -6.04
CA PHE A 391 18.49 -13.29 -6.41
C PHE A 391 19.06 -12.13 -5.60
N GLN A 392 19.15 -12.26 -4.26
CA GLN A 392 19.65 -11.22 -3.37
C GLN A 392 21.15 -10.92 -3.57
N THR A 393 21.95 -11.93 -3.91
CA THR A 393 23.38 -11.73 -4.21
C THR A 393 23.56 -10.91 -5.48
N VAL A 394 22.84 -11.25 -6.56
CA VAL A 394 22.86 -10.50 -7.81
C VAL A 394 22.29 -9.09 -7.60
N GLN A 395 21.14 -8.97 -6.94
CA GLN A 395 20.49 -7.69 -6.65
C GLN A 395 21.40 -6.77 -5.82
N GLY A 396 21.99 -7.29 -4.74
CA GLY A 396 22.84 -6.51 -3.86
C GLY A 396 24.08 -6.00 -4.57
N PHE A 397 24.76 -6.86 -5.33
CA PHE A 397 25.92 -6.44 -6.10
C PHE A 397 25.58 -5.34 -7.11
N GLU A 398 24.49 -5.49 -7.87
CA GLU A 398 24.06 -4.48 -8.84
C GLU A 398 23.64 -3.16 -8.18
N ALA A 399 22.94 -3.23 -7.04
CA ALA A 399 22.59 -2.05 -6.25
C ALA A 399 23.84 -1.30 -5.75
N TRP A 400 24.86 -2.04 -5.30
CA TRP A 400 26.13 -1.45 -4.90
C TRP A 400 26.92 -0.87 -6.07
N GLN A 401 26.87 -1.50 -7.25
CA GLN A 401 27.46 -0.93 -8.46
C GLN A 401 26.79 0.39 -8.86
N ALA A 402 25.46 0.45 -8.77
CA ALA A 402 24.70 1.65 -9.13
C ALA A 402 24.92 2.81 -8.15
N HIS A 403 24.89 2.53 -6.84
CA HIS A 403 24.78 3.58 -5.81
C HIS A 403 25.91 3.59 -4.78
N GLY A 404 26.77 2.57 -4.76
CA GLY A 404 27.77 2.34 -3.71
C GLY A 404 28.75 3.49 -3.52
N SER A 405 29.11 4.21 -4.58
CA SER A 405 29.93 5.42 -4.46
C SER A 405 29.24 6.49 -3.61
N TRP A 406 27.98 6.81 -3.90
CA TRP A 406 27.22 7.80 -3.13
C TRP A 406 26.90 7.28 -1.72
N VAL A 407 26.46 6.02 -1.62
CA VAL A 407 26.09 5.38 -0.35
C VAL A 407 27.30 5.30 0.59
N SER A 408 28.51 5.03 0.11
CA SER A 408 29.71 4.99 0.96
C SER A 408 29.98 6.31 1.69
N ARG A 409 29.58 7.44 1.10
CA ARG A 409 29.73 8.77 1.71
C ARG A 409 28.54 9.19 2.56
N ASN A 410 27.38 8.54 2.38
CA ASN A 410 26.10 8.97 2.96
C ASN A 410 25.37 7.84 3.72
N MET A 411 26.01 6.71 4.02
CA MET A 411 25.38 5.53 4.62
C MET A 411 24.61 5.85 5.91
N VAL A 412 25.15 6.77 6.73
CA VAL A 412 24.54 7.21 8.01
C VAL A 412 23.21 7.96 7.80
N SER A 413 22.98 8.50 6.59
CA SER A 413 21.73 9.20 6.26
C SER A 413 20.59 8.27 5.88
N LEU A 414 20.85 6.99 5.64
CA LEU A 414 19.83 6.02 5.23
C LEU A 414 19.09 5.43 6.44
N GLY A 415 17.85 4.99 6.22
CA GLY A 415 17.12 4.13 7.15
C GLY A 415 17.93 2.87 7.51
N ALA A 416 17.85 2.43 8.77
CA ALA A 416 18.72 1.38 9.31
C ALA A 416 18.65 0.05 8.54
N ASP A 417 17.46 -0.30 8.03
CA ASP A 417 17.20 -1.51 7.26
C ASP A 417 17.80 -1.42 5.85
N VAL A 418 17.65 -0.28 5.17
CA VAL A 418 18.26 -0.02 3.84
C VAL A 418 19.78 0.11 3.96
N ALA A 419 20.29 0.81 4.98
CA ALA A 419 21.72 0.85 5.29
C ALA A 419 22.28 -0.55 5.58
N GLY A 420 21.54 -1.41 6.27
CA GLY A 420 21.89 -2.81 6.48
C GLY A 420 22.07 -3.58 5.18
N ARG A 421 21.11 -3.42 4.25
CA ARG A 421 21.17 -4.07 2.93
C ARG A 421 22.34 -3.57 2.10
N PHE A 422 22.62 -2.27 2.06
CA PHE A 422 23.79 -1.73 1.36
C PHE A 422 25.12 -2.15 2.01
N ARG A 423 25.19 -2.27 3.34
CA ARG A 423 26.38 -2.84 4.00
C ARG A 423 26.62 -4.28 3.56
N THR A 424 25.60 -5.13 3.56
CA THR A 424 25.74 -6.49 3.03
C THR A 424 26.14 -6.46 1.56
N ALA A 425 25.48 -5.65 0.75
CA ALA A 425 25.78 -5.49 -0.68
C ALA A 425 27.25 -5.10 -0.95
N SER A 426 27.82 -4.21 -0.13
CA SER A 426 29.22 -3.76 -0.26
C SER A 426 30.26 -4.87 -0.06
N THR A 427 29.87 -5.98 0.58
CA THR A 427 30.77 -7.12 0.85
C THR A 427 30.74 -8.19 -0.24
N ILE A 428 29.83 -8.09 -1.22
CA ILE A 428 29.69 -9.10 -2.27
C ILE A 428 30.84 -8.96 -3.27
N SER A 429 31.66 -10.01 -3.39
CA SER A 429 32.78 -10.01 -4.35
C SER A 429 32.29 -10.15 -5.79
N ARG A 430 33.14 -9.74 -6.74
CA ARG A 430 32.85 -9.96 -8.16
C ARG A 430 32.76 -11.45 -8.50
N GLU A 431 33.54 -12.33 -7.86
CA GLU A 431 33.41 -13.78 -8.09
C GLU A 431 32.08 -14.32 -7.56
N GLN A 432 31.66 -13.91 -6.35
CA GLN A 432 30.36 -14.29 -5.80
C GLN A 432 29.21 -13.85 -6.70
N TYR A 433 29.29 -12.62 -7.23
CA TYR A 433 28.34 -12.12 -8.21
C TYR A 433 28.33 -12.96 -9.49
N GLN A 434 29.48 -13.26 -10.09
CA GLN A 434 29.57 -14.05 -11.31
C GLN A 434 29.02 -15.48 -11.14
N LEU A 435 29.31 -16.11 -10.00
CA LEU A 435 28.74 -17.42 -9.66
C LEU A 435 27.22 -17.32 -9.52
N ALA A 436 26.71 -16.36 -8.74
CA ALA A 436 25.28 -16.15 -8.58
C ALA A 436 24.58 -15.82 -9.91
N ARG A 437 25.23 -15.13 -10.85
CA ARG A 437 24.71 -14.88 -12.20
C ARG A 437 24.57 -16.16 -13.02
N ALA A 438 25.55 -17.07 -12.94
CA ALA A 438 25.46 -18.37 -13.61
C ALA A 438 24.33 -19.22 -13.02
N GLU A 439 24.21 -19.25 -11.69
CA GLU A 439 23.13 -19.96 -11.01
C GLU A 439 21.75 -19.35 -11.27
N ALA A 440 21.66 -18.01 -11.35
CA ALA A 440 20.43 -17.32 -11.72
C ALA A 440 19.97 -17.68 -13.13
N ALA A 441 20.91 -17.89 -14.07
CA ALA A 441 20.58 -18.35 -15.42
C ALA A 441 20.03 -19.78 -15.42
N ALA A 442 20.56 -20.68 -14.59
CA ALA A 442 20.03 -22.03 -14.42
C ALA A 442 18.64 -22.01 -13.76
N ALA A 443 18.45 -21.22 -12.70
CA ALA A 443 17.14 -21.04 -12.05
C ALA A 443 16.10 -20.47 -13.02
N LYS A 444 16.50 -19.48 -13.85
CA LYS A 444 15.66 -18.92 -14.91
C LYS A 444 15.14 -19.99 -15.88
N GLN A 445 16.01 -20.91 -16.32
CA GLN A 445 15.61 -21.99 -17.20
C GLN A 445 14.60 -22.92 -16.51
N GLN A 446 14.90 -23.36 -15.28
CA GLN A 446 14.01 -24.23 -14.51
C GLN A 446 12.63 -23.62 -14.29
N ILE A 447 12.56 -22.33 -13.91
CA ILE A 447 11.28 -21.62 -13.71
C ILE A 447 10.52 -21.48 -15.04
N ARG A 448 11.21 -21.19 -16.15
CA ARG A 448 10.58 -21.07 -17.47
C ARG A 448 10.04 -22.40 -17.98
N GLU A 449 10.75 -23.51 -17.75
CA GLU A 449 10.28 -24.86 -18.07
C GLU A 449 9.07 -25.24 -17.21
N LEU A 450 9.12 -24.92 -15.92
CA LEU A 450 8.03 -25.12 -14.97
C LEU A 450 6.74 -24.41 -15.42
N VAL A 451 6.83 -23.14 -15.80
CA VAL A 451 5.69 -22.34 -16.29
C VAL A 451 5.27 -22.81 -17.70
N GLY A 452 6.22 -23.06 -18.60
CA GLY A 452 5.95 -23.41 -19.99
C GLY A 452 5.09 -22.36 -20.68
N THR A 453 3.98 -22.77 -21.29
CA THR A 453 2.97 -21.90 -21.91
C THR A 453 1.73 -21.67 -21.04
N ARG A 454 1.80 -22.07 -19.76
CA ARG A 454 0.70 -22.00 -18.78
C ARG A 454 0.85 -20.77 -17.88
N VAL A 455 -0.16 -20.50 -17.06
CA VAL A 455 -0.10 -19.48 -16.00
C VAL A 455 0.09 -20.14 -14.64
N LEU A 456 1.19 -19.85 -13.96
CA LEU A 456 1.42 -20.27 -12.58
C LEU A 456 0.66 -19.34 -11.62
N ILE A 457 -0.14 -19.93 -10.72
CA ILE A 457 -0.92 -19.22 -9.72
C ILE A 457 -0.27 -19.42 -8.35
N LEU A 458 0.06 -18.32 -7.67
CA LEU A 458 0.67 -18.32 -6.34
C LEU A 458 0.27 -17.07 -5.53
N PRO A 459 0.47 -17.01 -4.20
CA PRO A 459 0.17 -15.81 -3.43
C PRO A 459 1.04 -14.60 -3.84
N SER A 460 0.44 -13.42 -4.02
CA SER A 460 1.17 -12.17 -4.34
C SER A 460 2.06 -11.68 -3.20
N ALA A 461 1.67 -11.99 -1.96
CA ALA A 461 2.44 -11.81 -0.75
C ALA A 461 2.16 -12.97 0.20
N SER A 462 3.05 -13.22 1.15
CA SER A 462 2.91 -14.33 2.10
C SER A 462 1.86 -14.08 3.19
N SER A 463 1.25 -12.91 3.27
CA SER A 463 0.28 -12.54 4.30
C SER A 463 -0.54 -11.33 3.85
N ALA A 464 -1.53 -10.94 4.66
CA ALA A 464 -2.03 -9.56 4.64
C ALA A 464 -0.92 -8.58 5.08
N ALA A 465 -1.13 -7.28 4.86
CA ALA A 465 -0.20 -6.24 5.27
C ALA A 465 0.15 -6.35 6.77
N PRO A 466 1.43 -6.51 7.18
CA PRO A 466 1.82 -6.51 8.59
C PRO A 466 1.40 -5.22 9.32
N LYS A 467 1.12 -5.31 10.63
CA LYS A 467 0.79 -4.11 11.43
C LYS A 467 1.99 -3.16 11.43
N LEU A 468 1.70 -1.86 11.39
CA LEU A 468 2.70 -0.80 11.50
C LEU A 468 3.07 -0.63 12.98
N ASN A 469 4.36 -0.47 13.28
CA ASN A 469 4.78 -0.12 14.63
C ASN A 469 4.58 1.38 14.85
N THR A 470 3.45 1.77 15.42
CA THR A 470 3.18 3.15 15.83
C THR A 470 3.45 3.40 17.32
N GLY A 471 3.81 2.33 18.05
CA GLY A 471 4.22 2.41 19.45
C GLY A 471 5.52 3.18 19.58
N SER A 472 5.49 4.18 20.46
CA SER A 472 6.53 5.13 20.83
C SER A 472 7.98 4.62 20.82
N LYS A 473 8.92 5.57 20.89
CA LYS A 473 10.30 5.43 21.35
C LYS A 473 10.46 4.77 22.75
N LEU A 474 9.55 3.88 23.18
CA LEU A 474 9.77 2.93 24.25
C LEU A 474 10.86 1.96 23.79
N LYS A 475 12.09 2.37 24.11
CA LYS A 475 13.28 1.56 24.37
C LYS A 475 13.04 0.07 24.10
N ALA A 476 13.24 -0.35 22.85
CA ALA A 476 13.89 -1.64 22.68
C ALA A 476 15.18 -1.56 23.52
N GLU A 477 15.43 -2.56 24.35
CA GLU A 477 16.77 -2.75 24.92
C GLU A 477 17.77 -2.59 23.77
N ALA A 478 18.81 -1.76 23.99
CA ALA A 478 19.72 -1.35 22.94
C ALA A 478 20.23 -2.56 22.14
N GLY A 479 19.69 -2.78 20.94
CA GLY A 479 20.11 -3.82 20.01
C GLY A 479 19.11 -4.94 19.68
N ALA A 480 17.94 -5.05 20.34
CA ALA A 480 16.94 -6.07 19.98
C ALA A 480 15.85 -5.50 19.03
N PRO A 481 15.53 -6.14 17.88
CA PRO A 481 14.45 -5.68 17.01
C PRO A 481 13.09 -5.82 17.71
N CYS A 482 12.19 -4.85 17.49
CA CYS A 482 10.82 -4.92 18.00
C CYS A 482 10.12 -6.18 17.45
N PRO A 483 9.25 -6.88 18.22
CA PRO A 483 8.49 -8.03 17.72
C PRO A 483 7.75 -7.76 16.40
N LEU A 484 7.30 -6.53 16.16
CA LEU A 484 6.61 -6.17 14.94
C LEU A 484 7.54 -5.96 13.73
N GLU A 485 8.76 -5.48 13.96
CA GLU A 485 9.81 -5.42 12.93
C GLU A 485 10.24 -6.83 12.50
N ASN A 486 10.33 -7.76 13.46
CA ASN A 486 10.59 -9.17 13.17
C ASN A 486 9.47 -9.78 12.31
N GLN A 487 8.21 -9.48 12.60
CA GLN A 487 7.08 -9.93 11.76
C GLN A 487 7.15 -9.38 10.34
N ILE A 488 7.47 -8.08 10.17
CA ILE A 488 7.67 -7.46 8.85
C ILE A 488 8.80 -8.17 8.09
N GLN A 489 9.91 -8.46 8.75
CA GLN A 489 11.06 -9.11 8.11
C GLN A 489 10.80 -10.58 7.76
N GLN A 490 10.05 -11.31 8.59
CA GLN A 490 9.61 -12.67 8.31
C GLN A 490 8.65 -12.70 7.10
N ALA A 491 7.63 -11.84 7.11
CA ALA A 491 6.68 -11.70 6.00
C ALA A 491 7.41 -11.28 4.71
N ARG A 492 8.38 -10.36 4.79
CA ARG A 492 9.24 -9.98 3.66
C ARG A 492 9.98 -11.19 3.11
N THR A 493 10.61 -11.98 3.95
CA THR A 493 11.43 -13.12 3.51
C THR A 493 10.58 -14.18 2.82
N ALA A 494 9.45 -14.56 3.42
CA ALA A 494 8.50 -15.49 2.83
C ALA A 494 7.89 -14.95 1.52
N THR A 495 7.51 -13.67 1.50
CA THR A 495 7.02 -13.00 0.27
C THR A 495 8.08 -13.02 -0.83
N MET A 496 9.35 -12.74 -0.51
CA MET A 496 10.42 -12.74 -1.52
C MET A 496 10.73 -14.13 -2.07
N GLN A 497 10.50 -15.21 -1.32
CA GLN A 497 10.59 -16.57 -1.86
C GLN A 497 9.56 -16.81 -2.97
N LEU A 498 8.39 -16.17 -2.89
CA LEU A 498 7.35 -16.24 -3.92
C LEU A 498 7.63 -15.28 -5.07
N THR A 499 7.94 -14.02 -4.76
CA THR A 499 8.03 -12.97 -5.78
C THR A 499 9.29 -13.04 -6.62
N CYS A 500 10.38 -13.66 -6.13
CA CYS A 500 11.65 -13.75 -6.85
C CYS A 500 11.59 -14.67 -8.07
N LEU A 501 10.61 -15.58 -8.17
CA LEU A 501 10.45 -16.47 -9.34
C LEU A 501 10.31 -15.67 -10.64
N ALA A 502 9.35 -14.74 -10.67
CA ALA A 502 9.14 -13.86 -11.82
C ALA A 502 10.34 -12.91 -12.07
N GLY A 503 11.05 -12.53 -11.00
CA GLY A 503 12.29 -11.76 -11.05
C GLY A 503 13.40 -12.48 -11.78
N LEU A 504 13.80 -13.65 -11.26
CA LEU A 504 14.85 -14.52 -11.80
C LEU A 504 14.55 -14.94 -13.25
N ALA A 505 13.29 -15.29 -13.53
CA ALA A 505 12.91 -15.79 -14.84
C ALA A 505 12.61 -14.68 -15.88
N GLY A 506 12.55 -13.41 -15.44
CA GLY A 506 12.16 -12.27 -16.28
C GLY A 506 10.74 -12.41 -16.83
N LEU A 507 9.83 -12.98 -16.04
CA LEU A 507 8.45 -13.29 -16.44
C LEU A 507 7.50 -12.16 -16.02
N PRO A 508 6.41 -11.94 -16.79
CA PRO A 508 5.34 -11.05 -16.40
C PRO A 508 4.52 -11.69 -15.27
N ALA A 509 4.03 -10.86 -14.36
CA ALA A 509 3.26 -11.31 -13.21
C ALA A 509 2.19 -10.29 -12.80
N VAL A 510 0.93 -10.72 -12.76
CA VAL A 510 -0.22 -9.88 -12.38
C VAL A 510 -0.72 -10.25 -10.99
N SER A 511 -0.72 -9.30 -10.06
CA SER A 511 -1.38 -9.38 -8.77
C SER A 511 -2.85 -8.94 -8.90
N MET A 512 -3.75 -9.71 -8.31
CA MET A 512 -5.20 -9.46 -8.31
C MET A 512 -5.77 -9.64 -6.90
N PRO A 513 -6.73 -8.81 -6.47
CA PRO A 513 -7.29 -8.88 -5.13
C PRO A 513 -8.17 -10.12 -4.91
N LEU A 514 -7.92 -10.82 -3.81
CA LEU A 514 -8.70 -11.97 -3.35
C LEU A 514 -9.85 -11.53 -2.44
N ARG A 515 -10.93 -12.33 -2.43
CA ARG A 515 -11.95 -12.27 -1.40
C ARG A 515 -11.42 -12.90 -0.11
N THR A 516 -11.59 -12.20 1.00
CA THR A 516 -11.10 -12.66 2.31
C THR A 516 -12.21 -12.59 3.35
N VAL A 517 -12.23 -13.56 4.25
CA VAL A 517 -13.26 -13.67 5.31
C VAL A 517 -13.04 -12.66 6.43
N ASP A 518 -11.79 -12.26 6.67
CA ASP A 518 -11.39 -11.31 7.73
C ASP A 518 -11.40 -9.84 7.26
N GLY A 519 -11.79 -9.59 6.01
CA GLY A 519 -11.84 -8.26 5.41
C GLY A 519 -10.47 -7.62 5.11
N LEU A 520 -9.36 -8.30 5.40
CA LEU A 520 -8.03 -7.78 5.10
C LEU A 520 -7.60 -8.15 3.66
N PRO A 521 -7.05 -7.21 2.88
CA PRO A 521 -6.61 -7.48 1.52
C PRO A 521 -5.50 -8.52 1.43
N ARG A 522 -5.63 -9.39 0.43
CA ARG A 522 -4.65 -10.38 -0.02
C ARG A 522 -4.74 -10.49 -1.53
N GLY A 523 -3.68 -10.94 -2.19
CA GLY A 523 -3.65 -11.04 -3.65
C GLY A 523 -3.23 -12.42 -4.17
N ALA A 524 -3.83 -12.84 -5.28
CA ALA A 524 -3.36 -13.94 -6.11
C ALA A 524 -2.47 -13.38 -7.23
N CYS A 525 -1.34 -14.04 -7.49
CA CYS A 525 -0.39 -13.66 -8.52
C CYS A 525 -0.46 -14.67 -9.68
N LEU A 526 -0.74 -14.18 -10.87
CA LEU A 526 -0.66 -14.92 -12.13
C LEU A 526 0.71 -14.67 -12.77
N VAL A 527 1.56 -15.68 -12.82
CA VAL A 527 2.88 -15.63 -13.49
C VAL A 527 2.78 -16.35 -14.83
N GLY A 528 2.91 -15.62 -15.93
CA GLY A 528 2.80 -16.17 -17.28
C GLY A 528 4.15 -16.31 -18.00
N PRO A 529 4.15 -16.89 -19.22
CA PRO A 529 5.35 -16.94 -20.05
C PRO A 529 5.85 -15.55 -20.45
N ALA A 530 7.14 -15.43 -20.75
CA ALA A 530 7.73 -14.17 -21.22
C ALA A 530 7.00 -13.70 -22.51
N GLY A 531 6.60 -12.43 -22.53
CA GLY A 531 5.84 -11.83 -23.63
C GLY A 531 4.32 -12.02 -23.55
N SER A 532 3.80 -12.74 -22.54
CA SER A 532 2.36 -12.93 -22.37
C SER A 532 1.67 -11.82 -21.56
N ASP A 533 2.32 -10.66 -21.38
CA ASP A 533 1.86 -9.55 -20.55
C ASP A 533 0.40 -9.17 -20.83
N LEU A 534 0.08 -8.89 -22.09
CA LEU A 534 -1.27 -8.49 -22.49
C LEU A 534 -2.28 -9.62 -22.34
N ALA A 535 -1.87 -10.88 -22.53
CA ALA A 535 -2.73 -12.04 -22.31
C ALA A 535 -3.07 -12.21 -20.81
N LEU A 536 -2.11 -11.96 -19.91
CA LEU A 536 -2.37 -11.96 -18.47
C LEU A 536 -3.30 -10.82 -18.05
N LEU A 537 -3.13 -9.62 -18.62
CA LEU A 537 -4.02 -8.49 -18.36
C LEU A 537 -5.46 -8.81 -18.77
N ARG A 538 -5.65 -9.40 -19.96
CA ARG A 538 -6.97 -9.85 -20.45
C ARG A 538 -7.56 -10.95 -19.60
N LEU A 539 -6.75 -11.89 -19.13
CA LEU A 539 -7.20 -12.92 -18.20
C LEU A 539 -7.68 -12.31 -16.88
N ALA A 540 -6.95 -11.32 -16.33
CA ALA A 540 -7.37 -10.62 -15.13
C ALA A 540 -8.72 -9.88 -15.31
N VAL A 541 -8.95 -9.25 -16.47
CA VAL A 541 -10.26 -8.65 -16.83
C VAL A 541 -11.36 -9.72 -16.85
N LEU A 542 -11.14 -10.83 -17.56
CA LEU A 542 -12.10 -11.92 -17.65
C LEU A 542 -12.49 -12.46 -16.26
N LEU A 543 -11.50 -12.69 -15.39
CA LEU A 543 -11.75 -13.19 -14.03
C LEU A 543 -12.50 -12.17 -13.16
N SER A 544 -12.26 -10.87 -13.37
CA SER A 544 -13.00 -9.78 -12.72
C SER A 544 -14.47 -9.79 -13.15
N GLU A 545 -14.73 -9.87 -14.46
CA GLU A 545 -16.08 -9.89 -15.05
C GLU A 545 -16.89 -11.12 -14.61
N LEU A 546 -16.23 -12.27 -14.47
CA LEU A 546 -16.82 -13.51 -13.95
C LEU A 546 -17.06 -13.46 -12.43
N GLY A 547 -16.64 -12.40 -11.75
CA GLY A 547 -16.87 -12.23 -10.32
C GLY A 547 -16.05 -13.19 -9.47
N LEU A 548 -14.84 -13.55 -9.91
CA LEU A 548 -13.92 -14.39 -9.13
C LEU A 548 -13.13 -13.57 -8.08
N LEU A 549 -13.00 -12.26 -8.33
CA LEU A 549 -12.11 -11.38 -7.58
C LEU A 549 -12.88 -10.47 -6.61
N ALA A 550 -12.15 -9.86 -5.67
CA ALA A 550 -12.67 -8.75 -4.88
C ALA A 550 -12.70 -7.47 -5.71
N ARG A 551 -13.60 -6.54 -5.37
CA ARG A 551 -13.76 -5.24 -6.04
C ARG A 551 -13.14 -4.09 -5.24
#